data_AF-A0A496QBP1-F1
#
_entry.id   AF-A0A496QBP1-F1
#
_cell.length_a   1.000
_cell.length_b   1.000
_cell.length_c   1.000
_cell.angle_alpha   90.00
_cell.angle_beta   90.00
_cell.angle_gamma   90.00
#
_symmetry.space_group_name_H-M   'P 1'
#
loop_
_entity.id
_entity.type
_entity.pdbx_description
1 polymer ?
#
loop_
_entity_poly.entity_id
_entity_poly.type
_entity_poly.pdbx_seq_one_letter_code
_entity_poly.pdbx_strand_id
1 'polypeptide(L)'
;ADASWNSVTELLVDIAMNPGKLLFSGSGAGTIWDLSRIGMLNAVGIPPDYVIWSPTKGAAPSIVELLGGHVDVITCSIPEAWPQIAAGQLKALAIMSDERDPRFPDIPTLKEQGINWSSGTWRGVAVPKGTPDDVKTILGNAIQKIYNSDAFKDFMNKNGFGMTYKNSKEFYNFVKEQDKVWKAVLELGGYIH
;
A
#
# COMPACT_ATOMS: atom_id res chain seq x y z
N ALA A 1 12.74 -2.23 15.35
CA ALA A 1 12.26 -1.14 16.25
C ALA A 1 13.37 -0.13 16.59
N ASP A 2 14.59 -0.62 16.61
CA ASP A 2 15.90 0.02 16.68
C ASP A 2 16.30 0.90 15.49
N ALA A 3 15.43 1.07 14.49
CA ALA A 3 15.67 1.98 13.37
C ALA A 3 16.06 3.38 13.89
N SER A 4 17.13 3.94 13.32
CA SER A 4 17.67 5.27 13.63
C SER A 4 16.68 6.40 13.30
N TRP A 5 15.75 6.15 12.36
CA TRP A 5 14.74 7.09 11.92
C TRP A 5 13.49 7.05 12.81
N ASN A 6 12.94 8.21 13.13
CA ASN A 6 11.67 8.38 13.85
C ASN A 6 10.52 8.87 12.96
N SER A 7 10.82 9.22 11.70
CA SER A 7 9.86 9.66 10.70
C SER A 7 10.22 9.09 9.32
N VAL A 8 9.26 9.08 8.40
CA VAL A 8 9.57 8.70 7.01
C VAL A 8 10.47 9.74 6.35
N THR A 9 10.39 11.00 6.76
CA THR A 9 11.24 12.09 6.26
C THR A 9 12.71 11.83 6.59
N GLU A 10 13.02 11.41 7.83
CA GLU A 10 14.39 11.04 8.22
C GLU A 10 14.93 9.87 7.39
N LEU A 11 14.11 8.85 7.14
CA LEU A 11 14.47 7.73 6.26
C LEU A 11 14.75 8.21 4.82
N LEU A 12 13.91 9.08 4.27
CA LEU A 12 14.08 9.59 2.90
C LEU A 12 15.33 10.48 2.76
N VAL A 13 15.65 11.27 3.78
CA VAL A 13 16.91 12.03 3.83
C VAL A 13 18.11 11.10 3.85
N ASP A 14 18.08 10.02 4.63
CA ASP A 14 19.17 9.04 4.67
C ASP A 14 19.36 8.34 3.32
N ILE A 15 18.27 7.93 2.67
CA ILE A 15 18.31 7.36 1.31
C ILE A 15 18.94 8.34 0.32
N ALA A 16 18.56 9.62 0.36
CA ALA A 16 19.11 10.63 -0.55
C ALA A 16 20.60 10.89 -0.32
N MET A 17 21.06 10.82 0.94
CA MET A 17 22.46 11.04 1.31
C MET A 17 23.33 9.80 1.10
N ASN A 18 22.75 8.59 1.14
CA ASN A 18 23.45 7.32 1.11
C ASN A 18 22.84 6.35 0.07
N PRO A 19 22.87 6.68 -1.23
CA PRO A 19 22.29 5.83 -2.27
C PRO A 19 22.93 4.44 -2.29
N GLY A 20 22.10 3.42 -2.51
CA GLY A 20 22.50 2.02 -2.64
C GLY A 20 22.83 1.31 -1.32
N LYS A 21 22.61 1.95 -0.16
CA LYS A 21 22.94 1.35 1.14
C LYS A 21 21.81 0.55 1.77
N LEU A 22 20.56 0.99 1.62
CA LEU A 22 19.44 0.38 2.32
C LEU A 22 18.77 -0.70 1.47
N LEU A 23 18.42 -1.80 2.13
CA LEU A 23 17.67 -2.92 1.60
C LEU A 23 16.20 -2.79 1.98
N PHE A 24 15.34 -2.84 0.97
CA PHE A 24 13.89 -2.80 1.08
C PHE A 24 13.28 -4.13 0.68
N SER A 25 12.16 -4.50 1.30
CA SER A 25 11.37 -5.70 0.93
C SER A 25 9.87 -5.44 1.11
N GLY A 26 9.03 -6.39 0.73
CA GLY A 26 7.57 -6.27 0.88
C GLY A 26 6.81 -7.30 0.08
N SER A 27 7.16 -7.47 -1.19
CA SER A 27 6.58 -8.48 -2.09
C SER A 27 7.48 -8.68 -3.31
N GLY A 28 6.99 -9.36 -4.35
CA GLY A 28 7.75 -9.58 -5.57
C GLY A 28 8.09 -8.27 -6.29
N ALA A 29 9.14 -8.28 -7.10
CA ALA A 29 9.48 -7.19 -7.99
C ALA A 29 8.28 -6.83 -8.90
N GLY A 30 7.99 -5.54 -9.05
CA GLY A 30 6.90 -5.03 -9.90
C GLY A 30 5.50 -5.28 -9.33
N THR A 31 5.39 -5.69 -8.07
CA THR A 31 4.11 -5.88 -7.38
C THR A 31 3.85 -4.77 -6.36
N ILE A 32 2.66 -4.74 -5.77
CA ILE A 32 2.13 -3.56 -5.06
C ILE A 32 3.06 -2.93 -4.02
N TRP A 33 3.82 -3.71 -3.24
CA TRP A 33 4.69 -3.14 -2.21
C TRP A 33 5.99 -2.55 -2.79
N ASP A 34 6.50 -3.14 -3.87
CA ASP A 34 7.59 -2.53 -4.65
C ASP A 34 7.13 -1.24 -5.33
N LEU A 35 5.97 -1.28 -5.99
CA LEU A 35 5.39 -0.10 -6.64
C LEU A 35 5.07 1.02 -5.62
N SER A 36 4.63 0.65 -4.42
CA SER A 36 4.40 1.61 -3.32
C SER A 36 5.70 2.32 -2.92
N ARG A 37 6.81 1.58 -2.81
CA ARG A 37 8.16 2.14 -2.57
C ARG A 37 8.57 3.07 -3.70
N ILE A 38 8.45 2.62 -4.95
CA ILE A 38 8.82 3.40 -6.14
C ILE A 38 8.06 4.74 -6.16
N GLY A 39 6.74 4.70 -5.97
CA GLY A 39 5.92 5.91 -5.94
C GLY A 39 6.25 6.85 -4.78
N MET A 40 6.54 6.31 -3.59
CA MET A 40 6.97 7.11 -2.43
C MET A 40 8.31 7.84 -2.71
N LEU A 41 9.30 7.13 -3.25
CA LEU A 41 10.60 7.72 -3.59
C LEU A 41 10.46 8.78 -4.69
N ASN A 42 9.72 8.47 -5.75
CA ASN A 42 9.47 9.40 -6.85
C ASN A 42 8.73 10.67 -6.40
N ALA A 43 7.80 10.56 -5.44
CA ALA A 43 7.07 11.71 -4.91
C ALA A 43 7.97 12.77 -4.24
N VAL A 44 9.20 12.40 -3.86
CA VAL A 44 10.23 13.31 -3.34
C VAL A 44 11.44 13.45 -4.25
N GLY A 45 11.35 12.96 -5.50
CA GLY A 45 12.42 13.06 -6.50
C GLY A 45 13.61 12.12 -6.26
N ILE A 46 13.46 11.10 -5.41
CA ILE A 46 14.50 10.08 -5.19
C ILE A 46 14.36 8.98 -6.26
N PRO A 47 15.44 8.66 -7.00
CA PRO A 47 15.43 7.55 -7.95
C PRO A 47 15.17 6.20 -7.26
N PRO A 48 14.35 5.29 -7.85
CA PRO A 48 14.06 4.00 -7.23
C PRO A 48 15.27 3.10 -6.99
N ASP A 49 16.37 3.27 -7.73
CA ASP A 49 17.61 2.51 -7.59
C ASP A 49 18.52 3.01 -6.45
N TYR A 50 18.13 4.08 -5.74
CA TYR A 50 18.82 4.52 -4.52
C TYR A 50 18.63 3.54 -3.35
N VAL A 51 17.71 2.58 -3.46
CA VAL A 51 17.55 1.49 -2.50
C VAL A 51 17.54 0.15 -3.22
N ILE A 52 18.03 -0.89 -2.55
CA ILE A 52 18.08 -2.25 -3.09
C ILE A 52 16.74 -2.94 -2.77
N TRP A 53 16.06 -3.49 -3.78
CA TRP A 53 14.85 -4.27 -3.56
C TRP A 53 15.17 -5.76 -3.41
N SER A 54 14.84 -6.34 -2.26
CA SER A 54 14.87 -7.77 -1.97
C SER A 54 13.46 -8.35 -2.12
N PRO A 55 13.14 -9.02 -3.25
CA PRO A 55 11.78 -9.48 -3.52
C PRO A 55 11.41 -10.71 -2.68
N THR A 56 10.20 -10.72 -2.16
CA THR A 56 9.64 -11.85 -1.40
C THR A 56 8.28 -12.30 -1.93
N LYS A 57 7.76 -13.42 -1.42
CA LYS A 57 6.43 -13.94 -1.80
C LYS A 57 5.27 -13.25 -1.04
N GLY A 58 5.43 -11.98 -0.68
CA GLY A 58 4.43 -11.16 0.02
C GLY A 58 4.95 -10.61 1.35
N ALA A 59 4.07 -9.90 2.07
CA ALA A 59 4.48 -9.16 3.27
C ALA A 59 4.89 -10.06 4.43
N ALA A 60 4.26 -11.23 4.59
CA ALA A 60 4.59 -12.14 5.68
C ALA A 60 6.08 -12.55 5.72
N PRO A 61 6.69 -13.04 4.62
CA PRO A 61 8.13 -13.30 4.61
C PRO A 61 9.00 -12.04 4.75
N SER A 62 8.60 -10.88 4.20
CA SER A 62 9.39 -9.65 4.38
C SER A 62 9.43 -9.15 5.83
N ILE A 63 8.34 -9.34 6.58
CA ILE A 63 8.29 -9.07 8.02
C ILE A 63 9.31 -9.94 8.77
N VAL A 64 9.43 -11.22 8.40
CA VAL A 64 10.43 -12.13 8.98
C VAL A 64 11.85 -11.68 8.63
N GLU A 65 12.11 -11.28 7.39
CA GLU A 65 13.41 -10.73 6.97
C GLU A 65 13.79 -9.48 7.77
N LEU A 66 12.84 -8.57 7.99
CA LEU A 66 13.06 -7.35 8.77
C LEU A 66 13.36 -7.67 10.24
N LEU A 67 12.59 -8.57 10.85
CA LEU A 67 12.83 -9.00 12.23
C LEU A 67 14.19 -9.69 12.40
N GLY A 68 14.68 -10.38 11.36
CA GLY A 68 16.00 -11.01 11.32
C GLY A 68 17.15 -10.05 10.98
N GLY A 69 16.87 -8.78 10.66
CA GLY A 69 17.87 -7.80 10.24
C GLY A 69 18.46 -8.06 8.84
N HIS A 70 17.74 -8.78 7.98
CA HIS A 70 18.17 -9.07 6.61
C HIS A 70 17.80 -7.95 5.62
N VAL A 71 16.84 -7.09 6.00
CA VAL A 71 16.43 -5.89 5.28
C VAL A 71 16.22 -4.76 6.28
N ASP A 72 16.38 -3.51 5.84
CA ASP A 72 16.31 -2.33 6.72
C ASP A 72 14.88 -1.77 6.82
N VAL A 73 14.12 -1.88 5.73
CA VAL A 73 12.77 -1.33 5.61
C VAL A 73 11.88 -2.28 4.84
N ILE A 74 10.59 -2.32 5.19
CA ILE A 74 9.58 -2.97 4.36
C ILE A 74 8.42 -2.04 4.04
N THR A 75 7.80 -2.27 2.89
CA THR A 75 6.47 -1.79 2.57
C THR A 75 5.48 -2.94 2.69
N CYS A 76 4.41 -2.75 3.46
CA CYS A 76 3.34 -3.73 3.67
C CYS A 76 2.07 -3.05 4.18
N SER A 77 0.98 -3.79 4.34
CA SER A 77 -0.21 -3.24 5.00
C SER A 77 -0.03 -3.24 6.52
N ILE A 78 -0.54 -2.19 7.19
CA ILE A 78 -0.46 -2.10 8.65
C ILE A 78 -1.07 -3.32 9.36
N PRO A 79 -2.23 -3.88 8.95
CA PRO A 79 -2.79 -5.07 9.59
C PRO A 79 -1.85 -6.29 9.56
N GLU A 80 -1.06 -6.46 8.49
CA GLU A 80 -0.09 -7.57 8.40
C GLU A 80 1.06 -7.40 9.41
N ALA A 81 1.55 -6.16 9.59
CA ALA A 81 2.65 -5.86 10.51
C ALA A 81 2.18 -5.59 11.95
N TRP A 82 0.88 -5.36 12.18
CA TRP A 82 0.35 -4.90 13.46
C TRP A 82 0.74 -5.76 14.66
N PRO A 83 0.73 -7.10 14.60
CA PRO A 83 1.17 -7.91 15.74
C PRO A 83 2.59 -7.58 16.20
N GLN A 84 3.49 -7.31 15.26
CA GLN A 84 4.89 -6.99 15.54
C GLN A 84 5.10 -5.52 15.94
N ILE A 85 4.29 -4.61 15.39
CA ILE A 85 4.27 -3.20 15.78
C ILE A 85 3.76 -3.07 17.23
N ALA A 86 2.64 -3.73 17.55
CA ALA A 86 2.03 -3.70 18.89
C ALA A 86 2.93 -4.37 19.95
N ALA A 87 3.73 -5.37 19.55
CA ALA A 87 4.75 -5.97 20.40
C ALA A 87 6.02 -5.12 20.56
N GLY A 88 6.11 -3.96 19.90
CA GLY A 88 7.29 -3.09 19.95
C GLY A 88 8.51 -3.63 19.18
N GLN A 89 8.32 -4.62 18.32
CA GLN A 89 9.39 -5.25 17.54
C GLN A 89 9.64 -4.50 16.22
N LEU A 90 8.58 -3.94 15.64
CA LEU A 90 8.65 -3.08 14.46
C LEU A 90 8.23 -1.65 14.77
N LYS A 91 8.76 -0.69 14.00
CA LYS A 91 8.39 0.72 14.04
C LYS A 91 7.70 1.07 12.72
N ALA A 92 6.50 1.63 12.77
CA ALA A 92 5.81 2.14 11.60
C ALA A 92 6.12 3.63 11.41
N LEU A 93 6.63 4.01 10.23
CA LEU A 93 7.03 5.39 9.93
C LEU A 93 5.91 6.21 9.26
N ALA A 94 5.05 5.56 8.48
CA ALA A 94 3.93 6.20 7.82
C ALA A 94 2.89 5.18 7.32
N ILE A 95 1.67 5.66 7.08
CA ILE A 95 0.67 5.00 6.24
C ILE A 95 0.59 5.72 4.89
N MET A 96 0.59 4.96 3.79
CA MET A 96 0.43 5.50 2.42
C MET A 96 -1.05 5.67 2.05
N SER A 97 -1.82 6.34 2.90
CA SER A 97 -3.24 6.66 2.71
C SER A 97 -3.46 8.18 2.65
N ASP A 98 -4.61 8.59 2.12
CA ASP A 98 -4.96 10.01 2.05
C ASP A 98 -5.28 10.61 3.43
N GLU A 99 -5.82 9.80 4.33
CA GLU A 99 -6.20 10.16 5.70
C GLU A 99 -5.67 9.10 6.67
N ARG A 100 -5.53 9.47 7.96
CA ARG A 100 -5.14 8.50 9.00
C ARG A 100 -6.15 7.38 9.09
N ASP A 101 -5.66 6.18 9.38
CA ASP A 101 -6.52 5.07 9.76
C ASP A 101 -6.98 5.26 11.22
N PRO A 102 -8.29 5.37 11.51
CA PRO A 102 -8.78 5.56 12.88
C PRO A 102 -8.38 4.44 13.85
N ARG A 103 -8.00 3.26 13.35
CA ARG A 103 -7.53 2.13 14.18
C ARG A 103 -6.06 2.25 14.55
N PHE A 104 -5.31 3.05 13.80
CA PHE A 104 -3.89 3.30 14.00
C PHE A 104 -3.63 4.82 14.07
N PRO A 105 -4.32 5.55 14.97
CA PRO A 105 -4.34 7.01 14.96
C PRO A 105 -2.97 7.63 15.22
N ASP A 106 -2.06 6.89 15.85
CA ASP A 106 -0.70 7.34 16.18
C ASP A 106 0.26 7.27 15.00
N ILE A 107 -0.10 6.57 13.91
CA ILE A 107 0.75 6.46 12.72
C ILE A 107 0.37 7.57 11.73
N PRO A 108 1.27 8.52 11.43
CA PRO A 108 0.97 9.59 10.48
C PRO A 108 0.86 9.05 9.05
N THR A 109 0.15 9.77 8.20
CA THR A 109 0.19 9.54 6.76
C THR A 109 1.47 10.09 6.12
N LEU A 110 1.77 9.69 4.88
CA LEU A 110 2.77 10.37 4.06
C LEU A 110 2.42 11.85 3.82
N LYS A 111 1.12 12.15 3.60
CA LYS A 111 0.66 13.50 3.28
C LYS A 111 0.84 14.48 4.44
N GLU A 112 0.61 14.04 5.67
CA GLU A 112 0.89 14.83 6.88
C GLU A 112 2.38 15.15 7.05
N GLN A 113 3.25 14.33 6.45
CA GLN A 113 4.69 14.53 6.41
C GLN A 113 5.16 15.26 5.13
N GLY A 114 4.23 15.85 4.37
CA GLY A 114 4.52 16.65 3.18
C GLY A 114 4.77 15.85 1.90
N ILE A 115 4.54 14.53 1.90
CA ILE A 115 4.81 13.64 0.77
C ILE A 115 3.49 13.31 0.09
N ASN A 116 3.29 13.80 -1.14
CA ASN A 116 2.04 13.63 -1.88
C ASN A 116 2.00 12.27 -2.61
N TRP A 117 1.91 11.19 -1.84
CA TRP A 117 1.77 9.83 -2.36
C TRP A 117 0.80 9.02 -1.50
N SER A 118 -0.03 8.21 -2.14
CA SER A 118 -0.83 7.18 -1.49
C SER A 118 -0.86 5.91 -2.35
N SER A 119 -0.83 4.76 -1.69
CA SER A 119 -0.81 3.44 -2.32
C SER A 119 -1.80 2.49 -1.64
N GLY A 120 -3.00 2.98 -1.40
CA GLY A 120 -4.08 2.19 -0.82
C GLY A 120 -4.45 0.98 -1.70
N THR A 121 -4.38 -0.22 -1.14
CA THR A 121 -4.88 -1.43 -1.80
C THR A 121 -6.39 -1.39 -1.88
N TRP A 122 -6.94 -1.53 -3.08
CA TRP A 122 -8.39 -1.60 -3.32
C TRP A 122 -8.77 -2.98 -3.87
N ARG A 123 -10.04 -3.34 -3.71
CA ARG A 123 -10.63 -4.55 -4.27
C ARG A 123 -11.86 -4.18 -5.07
N GLY A 124 -12.16 -4.95 -6.10
CA GLY A 124 -13.37 -4.76 -6.87
C GLY A 124 -13.78 -6.00 -7.65
N VAL A 125 -15.00 -5.93 -8.19
CA VAL A 125 -15.60 -6.99 -8.98
C VAL A 125 -15.77 -6.48 -10.40
N ALA A 126 -15.24 -7.23 -11.37
CA ALA A 126 -15.43 -6.98 -12.79
C ALA A 126 -16.22 -8.13 -13.42
N VAL A 127 -16.93 -7.84 -14.51
CA VAL A 127 -17.66 -8.82 -15.31
C VAL A 127 -17.11 -8.84 -16.73
N PRO A 128 -17.25 -9.95 -17.48
CA PRO A 128 -16.80 -10.02 -18.87
C PRO A 128 -17.40 -8.92 -19.76
N LYS A 129 -16.64 -8.52 -20.79
CA LYS A 129 -17.13 -7.60 -21.83
C LYS A 129 -18.37 -8.20 -22.49
N GLY A 130 -19.42 -7.38 -22.65
CA GLY A 130 -20.69 -7.81 -23.24
C GLY A 130 -21.70 -8.39 -22.24
N THR A 131 -21.38 -8.45 -20.94
CA THR A 131 -22.37 -8.79 -19.91
C THR A 131 -23.59 -7.85 -20.03
N PRO A 132 -24.83 -8.38 -20.06
CA PRO A 132 -26.05 -7.57 -20.11
C PRO A 132 -26.21 -6.58 -18.95
N ASP A 133 -26.91 -5.46 -19.19
CA ASP A 133 -27.09 -4.38 -18.21
C ASP A 133 -27.94 -4.78 -17.00
N ASP A 134 -28.93 -5.66 -17.20
CA ASP A 134 -29.75 -6.24 -16.13
C ASP A 134 -28.90 -7.10 -15.18
N VAL A 135 -28.02 -7.95 -15.73
CA VAL A 135 -27.08 -8.75 -14.92
C VAL A 135 -26.13 -7.86 -14.13
N LYS A 136 -25.56 -6.83 -14.76
CA LYS A 136 -24.73 -5.82 -14.07
C LYS A 136 -25.48 -5.15 -12.92
N THR A 137 -26.76 -4.81 -13.14
CA THR A 137 -27.62 -4.17 -12.14
C THR A 137 -27.87 -5.10 -10.95
N ILE A 138 -28.17 -6.38 -11.20
CA ILE A 138 -28.38 -7.39 -10.16
C ILE A 138 -27.12 -7.54 -9.30
N LEU A 139 -25.95 -7.69 -9.93
CA LEU A 139 -24.68 -7.83 -9.22
C LEU A 139 -24.31 -6.57 -8.43
N GLY A 140 -24.47 -5.38 -9.02
CA GLY A 140 -24.21 -4.11 -8.34
C GLY A 140 -25.08 -3.94 -7.09
N ASN A 141 -26.37 -4.26 -7.19
CA ASN A 141 -27.30 -4.22 -6.06
C ASN A 141 -26.93 -5.23 -4.96
N ALA A 142 -26.51 -6.45 -5.35
CA ALA A 142 -26.08 -7.46 -4.40
C ALA A 142 -24.80 -7.04 -3.64
N ILE A 143 -23.80 -6.49 -4.36
CA ILE A 143 -22.56 -5.99 -3.75
C ILE A 143 -22.86 -4.84 -2.79
N GLN A 144 -23.74 -3.90 -3.16
CA GLN A 144 -24.14 -2.81 -2.26
C GLN A 144 -24.83 -3.34 -1.00
N LYS A 145 -25.70 -4.33 -1.13
CA LYS A 145 -26.34 -4.98 0.03
C LYS A 145 -25.31 -5.65 0.95
N ILE A 146 -24.34 -6.37 0.38
CA ILE A 146 -23.25 -7.01 1.15
C ILE A 146 -22.40 -5.96 1.86
N TYR A 147 -21.98 -4.90 1.16
CA TYR A 147 -21.20 -3.81 1.75
C TYR A 147 -21.89 -3.19 2.96
N ASN A 148 -23.21 -3.02 2.89
CA ASN A 148 -24.01 -2.45 3.97
C ASN A 148 -24.36 -3.43 5.09
N SER A 149 -24.12 -4.73 4.91
CA SER A 149 -24.45 -5.75 5.91
C SER A 149 -23.54 -5.68 7.13
N ASP A 150 -24.10 -5.95 8.31
CA ASP A 150 -23.35 -5.96 9.56
C ASP A 150 -22.28 -7.05 9.56
N ALA A 151 -22.58 -8.22 8.99
CA ALA A 151 -21.61 -9.31 8.87
C ALA A 151 -20.35 -8.89 8.09
N PHE A 152 -20.50 -8.12 7.00
CA PHE A 152 -19.36 -7.63 6.24
C PHE A 152 -18.60 -6.52 6.99
N LYS A 153 -19.32 -5.58 7.60
CA LYS A 153 -18.71 -4.52 8.43
C LYS A 153 -17.90 -5.11 9.59
N ASP A 154 -18.46 -6.09 10.30
CA ASP A 154 -17.80 -6.79 11.39
C ASP A 154 -16.55 -7.54 10.91
N PHE A 155 -16.65 -8.22 9.77
CA PHE A 155 -15.50 -8.89 9.16
C PHE A 155 -14.37 -7.90 8.83
N MET A 156 -14.70 -6.79 8.18
CA MET A 156 -13.70 -5.78 7.79
C MET A 156 -13.06 -5.14 9.02
N ASN A 157 -13.86 -4.79 10.03
CA ASN A 157 -13.38 -4.20 11.29
C ASN A 157 -12.48 -5.17 12.06
N LYS A 158 -12.89 -6.44 12.23
CA LYS A 158 -12.10 -7.46 12.93
C LYS A 158 -10.74 -7.72 12.29
N ASN A 159 -10.64 -7.58 10.97
CA ASN A 159 -9.41 -7.81 10.21
C ASN A 159 -8.60 -6.53 9.94
N GLY A 160 -9.03 -5.38 10.47
CA GLY A 160 -8.27 -4.14 10.27
C GLY A 160 -8.32 -3.60 8.84
N PHE A 161 -9.38 -3.85 8.06
CA PHE A 161 -9.58 -3.24 6.73
C PHE A 161 -10.52 -2.02 6.74
N GLY A 162 -10.13 -0.94 6.08
CA GLY A 162 -10.99 0.23 5.90
C GLY A 162 -12.15 -0.08 4.95
N MET A 163 -13.24 0.68 5.05
CA MET A 163 -14.42 0.49 4.19
C MET A 163 -14.74 1.75 3.41
N THR A 164 -14.59 1.64 2.08
CA THR A 164 -15.03 2.64 1.12
C THR A 164 -15.77 1.94 0.00
N TYR A 165 -16.91 2.49 -0.42
CA TYR A 165 -17.70 1.96 -1.53
C TYR A 165 -17.64 2.89 -2.74
N LYS A 166 -17.59 2.29 -3.93
CA LYS A 166 -17.75 2.96 -5.21
C LYS A 166 -18.76 2.16 -6.03
N ASN A 167 -19.79 2.82 -6.56
CA ASN A 167 -20.71 2.17 -7.48
C ASN A 167 -20.01 1.85 -8.82
N SER A 168 -20.69 1.14 -9.72
CA SER A 168 -20.11 0.70 -11.01
C SER A 168 -19.43 1.83 -11.80
N LYS A 169 -20.07 3.00 -11.92
CA LYS A 169 -19.53 4.15 -12.67
C LYS A 169 -18.32 4.78 -11.96
N GLU A 170 -18.43 4.99 -10.66
CA GLU A 170 -17.35 5.53 -9.84
C GLU A 170 -16.14 4.60 -9.82
N PHE A 171 -16.39 3.30 -9.72
CA PHE A 171 -15.36 2.28 -9.70
C PHE A 171 -14.64 2.19 -11.05
N TYR A 172 -15.37 2.26 -12.17
CA TYR A 172 -14.77 2.31 -13.50
C TYR A 172 -13.83 3.52 -13.66
N ASN A 173 -14.29 4.72 -13.28
CA ASN A 173 -13.47 5.93 -13.33
C ASN A 173 -12.25 5.82 -12.42
N PHE A 174 -12.43 5.29 -11.21
CA PHE A 174 -11.35 5.06 -10.28
C PHE A 174 -10.30 4.09 -10.84
N VAL A 175 -10.70 2.95 -11.39
CA VAL A 175 -9.79 1.98 -12.02
C VAL A 175 -9.03 2.64 -13.17
N LYS A 176 -9.68 3.46 -13.99
CA LYS A 176 -9.01 4.19 -15.08
C LYS A 176 -7.95 5.18 -14.58
N GLU A 177 -8.19 5.86 -13.46
CA GLU A 177 -7.16 6.74 -12.86
C GLU A 177 -6.04 5.92 -12.21
N GLN A 178 -6.37 4.82 -11.53
CA GLN A 178 -5.39 3.92 -10.95
C GLN A 178 -4.49 3.30 -12.04
N ASP A 179 -5.05 2.92 -13.18
CA ASP A 179 -4.29 2.39 -14.31
C ASP A 179 -3.20 3.37 -14.78
N LYS A 180 -3.54 4.66 -14.90
CA LYS A 180 -2.55 5.70 -15.25
C LYS A 180 -1.47 5.85 -14.17
N VAL A 181 -1.86 5.91 -12.91
CA VAL A 181 -0.93 6.06 -11.78
C VAL A 181 0.05 4.89 -11.75
N TRP A 182 -0.46 3.66 -11.80
CA TRP A 182 0.37 2.47 -11.72
C TRP A 182 1.19 2.23 -12.99
N LYS A 183 0.69 2.61 -14.18
CA LYS A 183 1.50 2.62 -15.41
C LYS A 183 2.73 3.50 -15.24
N ALA A 184 2.56 4.73 -14.76
CA ALA A 184 3.69 5.64 -14.53
C ALA A 184 4.70 5.07 -13.52
N VAL A 185 4.22 4.44 -12.44
CA VAL A 185 5.10 3.80 -11.44
C VAL A 185 5.83 2.58 -12.02
N LEU A 186 5.16 1.78 -12.85
CA LEU A 186 5.78 0.64 -13.55
C LEU A 186 6.86 1.09 -14.54
N GLU A 187 6.62 2.17 -15.28
CA GLU A 187 7.62 2.80 -16.17
C GLU A 187 8.82 3.32 -15.38
N LEU A 188 8.57 4.03 -14.28
CA LEU A 188 9.63 4.50 -13.36
C LEU A 188 10.45 3.35 -12.78
N GLY A 189 9.81 2.21 -12.50
CA GLY A 189 10.48 0.99 -12.04
C GLY A 189 11.18 0.20 -13.15
N GLY A 190 11.06 0.61 -14.42
CA GLY A 190 11.61 -0.10 -15.57
C GLY A 190 10.93 -1.43 -15.89
N TYR A 191 9.73 -1.67 -15.37
CA TYR A 191 8.97 -2.91 -15.60
C TYR A 191 8.23 -2.92 -16.94
N ILE A 192 7.93 -1.76 -17.49
CA ILE A 192 7.29 -1.56 -18.79
C ILE A 192 7.92 -0.36 -19.51
N HIS A 193 7.64 -0.23 -20.81
CA HIS A 193 8.17 0.82 -21.70
C HIS A 193 7.05 1.51 -22.49
#